data_AF-A0A662AJR5-F1
#
_entry.id   AF-A0A662AJR5-F1
#
_cell.length_a   1.000
_cell.length_b   1.000
_cell.length_c   1.000
_cell.angle_alpha   90.00
_cell.angle_beta   90.00
_cell.angle_gamma   90.00
#
_symmetry.space_group_name_H-M   'P 1'
#
loop_
_entity.id
_entity.type
_entity.pdbx_description
1 polymer ?
#
loop_
_entity_poly.entity_id
_entity_poly.type
_entity_poly.pdbx_seq_one_letter_code
_entity_poly.pdbx_strand_id
1 'polypeptide(L)'
;MNRYLFLFVCIFLFSCIENKETIPNTFKNGTFKTVLEDNETISTAIRNDTIQIETYNNIKDTFNIQWLDNFEYILVKKNPKSLLDSTPFHVKITRVKKNSYEFKAFYKGSNFKQKGTAYKLE
;
A
#
# COMPACT_ATOMS: atom_id res chain seq x y z
N MET A 1 9.00 -49.35 -41.41
CA MET A 1 7.57 -48.97 -41.55
C MET A 1 7.05 -48.58 -40.18
N ASN A 2 6.19 -47.54 -40.13
CA ASN A 2 5.71 -46.75 -38.97
C ASN A 2 6.71 -45.65 -38.56
N ARG A 3 6.85 -44.49 -39.22
CA ARG A 3 5.98 -43.67 -40.10
C ARG A 3 4.89 -42.86 -39.36
N TYR A 4 5.27 -41.65 -38.92
CA TYR A 4 4.50 -40.43 -38.60
C TYR A 4 3.41 -40.59 -37.51
N LEU A 5 3.35 -39.75 -36.47
CA LEU A 5 2.97 -38.35 -36.62
C LEU A 5 3.36 -37.58 -35.35
N PHE A 6 4.33 -36.70 -35.54
CA PHE A 6 4.54 -35.48 -34.79
C PHE A 6 3.27 -34.62 -34.92
N LEU A 7 2.51 -34.40 -33.84
CA LEU A 7 1.78 -33.14 -33.61
C LEU A 7 0.89 -33.22 -32.36
N PHE A 8 0.93 -32.13 -31.59
CA PHE A 8 -0.21 -31.55 -30.88
C PHE A 8 -0.87 -32.47 -29.82
N VAL A 9 -0.89 -32.14 -28.53
CA VAL A 9 -1.31 -30.85 -28.01
C VAL A 9 -0.65 -30.70 -26.64
N CYS A 10 0.23 -29.70 -26.53
CA CYS A 10 0.43 -28.97 -25.29
C CYS A 10 -0.95 -28.52 -24.80
N ILE A 11 -1.63 -29.33 -23.98
CA ILE A 11 -2.85 -28.89 -23.31
C ILE A 11 -2.36 -28.00 -22.17
N PHE A 12 -2.16 -26.74 -22.56
CA PHE A 12 -2.38 -25.55 -21.79
C PHE A 12 -2.50 -25.82 -20.30
N LEU A 13 -1.35 -25.75 -19.62
CA LEU A 13 -1.31 -25.04 -18.36
C LEU A 13 -1.81 -23.64 -18.65
N PHE A 14 -3.13 -23.44 -18.58
CA PHE A 14 -3.70 -22.14 -18.29
C PHE A 14 -3.25 -21.83 -16.86
N SER A 15 -1.99 -21.42 -16.72
CA SER A 15 -1.63 -20.48 -15.69
C SER A 15 -2.58 -19.32 -15.94
N CYS A 16 -3.61 -19.22 -15.10
CA CYS A 16 -4.32 -17.97 -14.94
C CYS A 16 -3.28 -17.02 -14.36
N ILE A 17 -2.48 -16.42 -15.26
CA ILE A 17 -1.81 -15.17 -15.00
C ILE A 17 -3.00 -14.20 -14.97
N GLU A 18 -3.69 -14.18 -13.82
CA GLU A 18 -4.34 -12.95 -13.40
C GLU A 18 -3.25 -11.91 -13.62
N ASN A 19 -3.52 -10.97 -14.52
CA ASN A 19 -2.66 -9.82 -14.75
C ASN A 19 -2.65 -9.03 -13.44
N LYS A 20 -1.86 -9.54 -12.49
CA LYS A 20 -1.35 -8.86 -11.33
C LYS A 20 -0.36 -7.87 -11.92
N GLU A 21 -0.86 -6.75 -12.44
CA GLU A 21 -0.13 -5.51 -12.16
C GLU A 21 0.24 -5.62 -10.69
N THR A 22 1.55 -5.76 -10.41
CA THR A 22 2.08 -6.16 -9.11
C THR A 22 1.26 -5.48 -8.04
N ILE A 23 0.37 -6.21 -7.35
CA ILE A 23 -0.73 -5.67 -6.54
C ILE A 23 -0.30 -4.47 -5.67
N PRO A 24 0.93 -4.43 -5.10
CA PRO A 24 1.35 -3.26 -4.34
C PRO A 24 1.51 -1.96 -5.13
N ASN A 25 1.87 -2.01 -6.41
CA ASN A 25 2.01 -0.81 -7.25
C ASN A 25 0.65 -0.12 -7.46
N THR A 26 -0.44 -0.87 -7.40
CA THR A 26 -1.81 -0.33 -7.45
C THR A 26 -2.16 0.51 -6.22
N PHE A 27 -1.45 0.35 -5.10
CA PHE A 27 -1.68 1.13 -3.88
C PHE A 27 -0.88 2.44 -3.82
N LYS A 28 -0.07 2.73 -4.85
CA LYS A 28 0.61 4.02 -4.98
C LYS A 28 -0.35 5.14 -5.32
N ASN A 29 -1.50 4.83 -5.93
CA ASN A 29 -2.50 5.81 -6.33
C ASN A 29 -3.90 5.35 -5.92
N GLY A 30 -4.74 6.30 -5.51
CA GLY A 30 -6.16 6.06 -5.23
C GLY A 30 -6.67 6.76 -3.98
N THR A 31 -7.92 6.44 -3.65
CA THR A 31 -8.56 6.89 -2.41
C THR A 31 -8.59 5.75 -1.42
N PHE A 32 -8.18 6.01 -0.17
CA PHE A 32 -8.03 5.00 0.86
C PHE A 32 -8.85 5.33 2.09
N LYS A 33 -9.48 4.31 2.68
CA LYS A 33 -9.98 4.34 4.06
C LYS A 33 -9.04 3.52 4.93
N THR A 34 -8.51 4.11 5.98
CA THR A 34 -7.67 3.42 6.96
C THR A 34 -8.48 3.12 8.21
N VAL A 35 -8.31 1.91 8.75
CA VAL A 35 -8.86 1.49 10.05
C VAL A 35 -7.69 0.97 10.89
N LEU A 36 -7.46 1.53 12.08
CA LEU A 36 -6.40 1.06 12.97
C LEU A 36 -6.82 -0.18 13.77
N GLU A 37 -5.87 -0.77 14.50
CA GLU A 37 -6.06 -1.99 15.29
C GLU A 37 -7.13 -1.85 16.39
N ASP A 38 -7.42 -0.63 16.85
CA ASP A 38 -8.52 -0.33 17.79
C ASP A 38 -9.93 -0.42 17.15
N ASN A 39 -10.03 -0.49 15.82
CA ASN A 39 -11.28 -0.44 15.03
C ASN A 39 -12.14 0.83 15.22
N GLU A 40 -11.64 1.83 15.93
CA GLU A 40 -12.33 3.10 16.19
C GLU A 40 -11.68 4.24 15.41
N THR A 41 -10.35 4.20 15.29
CA THR A 41 -9.58 5.22 14.59
C THR A 41 -9.66 4.99 13.09
N ILE A 42 -10.39 5.89 12.41
CA ILE A 42 -10.61 5.88 10.96
C ILE A 42 -10.09 7.17 10.33
N SER A 43 -9.32 7.03 9.24
CA SER A 43 -8.92 8.16 8.39
C SER A 43 -9.25 7.90 6.92
N THR A 44 -9.33 8.95 6.13
CA THR A 44 -9.40 8.87 4.68
C THR A 44 -8.21 9.56 4.04
N ALA A 45 -7.73 9.03 2.93
CA ALA A 45 -6.59 9.60 2.23
C ALA A 45 -6.79 9.59 0.72
N ILE A 46 -6.46 10.69 0.07
CA ILE A 46 -6.28 10.74 -1.38
C ILE A 46 -4.78 10.69 -1.63
N ARG A 47 -4.33 9.72 -2.41
CA ARG A 47 -2.92 9.41 -2.60
C ARG A 47 -2.58 9.35 -4.09
N ASN A 48 -1.45 9.95 -4.43
CA ASN A 48 -0.69 9.60 -5.62
C ASN A 48 0.72 9.09 -5.22
N ASP A 49 1.56 8.81 -6.20
CA ASP A 49 2.89 8.25 -6.00
C ASP A 49 3.85 9.12 -5.16
N THR A 50 3.59 10.42 -5.03
CA THR A 50 4.49 11.39 -4.37
C THR A 50 3.86 12.13 -3.19
N ILE A 51 2.54 12.17 -3.09
CA ILE A 51 1.78 12.94 -2.09
C ILE A 51 0.60 12.14 -1.56
N GLN A 52 0.36 12.24 -0.25
CA GLN A 52 -0.86 11.81 0.42
C GLN A 52 -1.53 12.99 1.11
N ILE A 53 -2.81 13.21 0.83
CA ILE A 53 -3.66 14.14 1.58
C ILE A 53 -4.55 13.29 2.48
N GLU A 54 -4.28 13.31 3.79
CA GLU A 54 -5.02 12.53 4.78
C GLU A 54 -5.96 13.42 5.58
N THR A 55 -7.15 12.91 5.88
CA THR A 55 -8.14 13.53 6.74
C THR A 55 -8.43 12.60 7.91
N TYR A 56 -8.16 13.09 9.12
CA TYR A 56 -8.42 12.39 10.38
C TYR A 56 -9.03 13.40 11.37
N ASN A 57 -10.15 13.05 12.02
CA ASN A 57 -10.87 13.93 12.94
C ASN A 57 -11.14 15.34 12.37
N ASN A 58 -11.58 15.42 11.11
CA ASN A 58 -11.82 16.67 10.36
C ASN A 58 -10.56 17.55 10.15
N ILE A 59 -9.38 17.08 10.55
CA ILE A 59 -8.10 17.74 10.31
C ILE A 59 -7.51 17.14 9.04
N LYS A 60 -7.13 18.00 8.11
CA LYS A 60 -6.50 17.62 6.85
C LYS A 60 -5.01 17.94 6.89
N ASP A 61 -4.20 16.93 6.64
CA ASP A 61 -2.75 17.04 6.55
C ASP A 61 -2.26 16.55 5.19
N THR A 62 -1.11 17.06 4.75
CA THR A 62 -0.46 16.65 3.52
C THR A 62 0.91 16.07 3.84
N PHE A 63 1.21 14.92 3.25
CA PHE A 63 2.46 14.20 3.39
C PHE A 63 3.12 14.04 2.03
N ASN A 64 4.43 14.22 2.00
CA ASN A 64 5.26 13.74 0.90
C ASN A 64 5.49 12.24 1.10
N ILE A 65 5.49 11.48 0.01
CA ILE A 65 5.74 10.04 0.00
C ILE A 65 7.07 9.75 -0.68
N GLN A 66 7.89 8.93 -0.03
CA GLN A 66 9.06 8.33 -0.64
C GLN A 66 8.91 6.81 -0.61
N TRP A 67 8.69 6.19 -1.78
CA TRP A 67 8.68 4.74 -1.92
C TRP A 67 10.11 4.19 -1.84
N LEU A 68 10.35 3.25 -0.94
CA LEU A 68 11.60 2.51 -0.87
C LEU A 68 11.55 1.30 -1.78
N ASP A 69 10.39 0.63 -1.81
CA ASP A 69 10.06 -0.44 -2.74
C ASP A 69 8.53 -0.53 -2.90
N ASN A 70 8.01 -1.68 -3.31
CA ASN A 70 6.58 -1.90 -3.52
C ASN A 70 5.78 -2.09 -2.21
N PHE A 71 6.43 -2.44 -1.11
CA PHE A 71 5.83 -2.74 0.19
C PHE A 71 6.24 -1.76 1.28
N GLU A 72 7.24 -0.91 1.04
CA GLU A 72 7.76 0.05 2.02
C GLU A 72 7.79 1.47 1.46
N TYR A 73 7.28 2.42 2.26
CA TYR A 73 7.33 3.83 1.95
C TYR A 73 7.44 4.68 3.21
N ILE A 74 7.85 5.93 3.03
CA ILE A 74 8.04 6.90 4.09
C ILE A 74 7.08 8.06 3.86
N LEU A 75 6.38 8.47 4.92
CA LEU A 75 5.58 9.69 4.96
C LEU A 75 6.31 10.77 5.76
N VAL A 76 6.39 11.97 5.18
CA VAL A 76 6.92 13.17 5.87
C VAL A 76 5.90 14.28 5.70
N LYS A 77 5.52 14.94 6.79
CA LYS A 77 4.54 16.03 6.73
C LYS A 77 5.07 17.17 5.87
N LYS A 78 4.29 17.64 4.91
CA LYS A 78 4.69 18.72 3.99
C LYS A 78 4.88 20.05 4.72
N ASN A 79 4.05 20.31 5.74
CA ASN A 79 4.09 21.51 6.57
C ASN A 79 4.18 21.11 8.05
N PRO A 80 5.37 20.72 8.55
CA PRO A 80 5.53 20.29 9.93
C PRO A 80 5.39 21.46 10.91
N LYS A 81 4.73 21.24 12.06
CA LYS A 81 4.59 22.24 13.14
C LYS A 81 5.38 21.86 14.40
N SER A 82 5.80 20.60 14.48
CA SER A 82 6.57 20.04 15.60
C SER A 82 7.72 19.19 15.10
N LEU A 83 8.63 18.83 16.02
CA LEU A 83 9.70 17.86 15.73
C LEU A 83 9.13 16.50 15.34
N LEU A 84 8.02 16.08 15.98
CA LEU A 84 7.34 14.85 15.66
C LEU A 84 6.77 14.88 14.23
N ASP A 85 6.16 15.99 13.80
CA ASP A 85 5.67 16.14 12.42
C ASP A 85 6.80 16.07 11.38
N SER A 86 8.00 16.51 11.76
CA SER A 86 9.20 16.45 10.92
C SER A 86 9.85 15.06 10.91
N THR A 87 9.42 14.16 11.80
CA THR A 87 9.99 12.83 11.93
C THR A 87 9.41 11.90 10.87
N PRO A 88 10.25 11.24 10.04
CA PRO A 88 9.77 10.31 9.03
C PRO A 88 8.95 9.17 9.62
N PHE A 89 7.75 8.97 9.09
CA PHE A 89 6.85 7.88 9.45
C PHE A 89 6.98 6.76 8.41
N HIS A 90 7.68 5.70 8.80
CA HIS A 90 7.93 4.55 7.95
C HIS A 90 6.70 3.65 7.96
N VAL A 91 6.23 3.25 6.78
CA VAL A 91 5.10 2.35 6.60
C VAL A 91 5.55 1.11 5.84
N LYS A 92 5.29 -0.06 6.42
CA LYS A 92 5.57 -1.36 5.84
C LYS A 92 4.27 -2.15 5.66
N ILE A 93 3.97 -2.49 4.42
CA ILE A 93 2.87 -3.37 4.04
C ILE A 93 3.25 -4.81 4.43
N THR A 94 2.41 -5.46 5.23
CA THR A 94 2.66 -6.81 5.75
C THR A 94 1.77 -7.88 5.13
N ARG A 95 0.59 -7.52 4.65
CA ARG A 95 -0.31 -8.44 3.94
C ARG A 95 -1.08 -7.67 2.87
N VAL A 96 -1.18 -8.26 1.68
CA VAL A 96 -1.91 -7.69 0.55
C VAL A 96 -3.13 -8.54 0.23
N LYS A 97 -4.26 -7.88 0.00
CA LYS A 97 -5.50 -8.43 -0.54
C LYS A 97 -5.89 -7.64 -1.79
N LYS A 98 -6.94 -8.08 -2.48
CA LYS A 98 -7.38 -7.49 -3.76
C LYS A 98 -7.53 -5.96 -3.70
N ASN A 99 -8.27 -5.44 -2.70
CA ASN A 99 -8.55 -4.00 -2.55
C ASN A 99 -8.09 -3.45 -1.20
N SER A 100 -7.19 -4.14 -0.50
CA SER A 100 -6.72 -3.68 0.80
C SER A 100 -5.35 -4.24 1.16
N TYR A 101 -4.70 -3.60 2.12
CA TYR A 101 -3.48 -4.10 2.70
C TYR A 101 -3.39 -3.81 4.19
N GLU A 102 -2.74 -4.71 4.92
CA GLU A 102 -2.36 -4.50 6.31
C GLU A 102 -0.97 -3.88 6.36
N PHE A 103 -0.75 -2.98 7.32
CA PHE A 103 0.54 -2.32 7.50
C PHE A 103 0.97 -2.26 8.95
N LYS A 104 2.28 -2.07 9.12
CA LYS A 104 2.92 -1.63 10.35
C LYS A 104 3.65 -0.33 10.07
N ALA A 105 3.49 0.66 10.94
CA ALA A 105 4.14 1.95 10.81
C ALA A 105 4.81 2.40 12.10
N PHE A 106 5.88 3.18 11.97
CA PHE A 106 6.70 3.63 13.10
C PHE A 106 7.47 4.90 12.76
N TYR A 107 7.82 5.68 13.77
CA TYR A 107 8.77 6.78 13.63
C TYR A 107 10.20 6.25 13.76
N LYS A 108 11.11 6.72 12.92
CA LYS A 108 12.52 6.32 12.99
C LYS A 108 13.09 6.60 14.39
N GLY A 109 13.66 5.59 15.03
CA GLY A 109 14.25 5.70 16.38
C GLY A 109 13.23 5.71 17.54
N SER A 110 11.95 5.50 17.27
CA SER A 110 10.90 5.40 18.29
C SER A 110 10.49 3.95 18.57
N ASN A 111 10.04 3.69 19.80
CA ASN A 111 9.38 2.42 20.16
C ASN A 111 7.89 2.40 19.76
N PHE A 112 7.34 3.53 19.31
CA PHE A 112 5.96 3.63 18.84
C PHE A 112 5.75 2.78 17.58
N LYS A 113 4.70 1.96 17.59
CA LYS A 113 4.28 1.14 16.46
C LYS A 113 2.77 1.28 16.29
N GLN A 114 2.36 1.56 15.07
CA GLN A 114 0.96 1.60 14.66
C GLN A 114 0.69 0.46 13.69
N LYS A 115 -0.46 -0.19 13.82
CA LYS A 115 -0.93 -1.18 12.84
C LYS A 115 -2.32 -0.81 12.37
N GLY A 116 -2.65 -1.21 11.15
CA GLY A 116 -3.97 -0.99 10.59
C GLY A 116 -4.15 -1.67 9.25
N THR A 117 -5.33 -1.47 8.68
CA THR A 117 -5.68 -1.90 7.33
C THR A 117 -6.11 -0.69 6.51
N ALA A 118 -5.51 -0.53 5.34
CA ALA A 118 -5.94 0.45 4.34
C ALA A 118 -6.78 -0.26 3.27
N TYR A 119 -7.96 0.28 3.00
CA TYR A 119 -8.89 -0.19 1.97
C TYR A 119 -8.91 0.81 0.83
N LYS A 120 -8.57 0.36 -0.38
CA LYS A 120 -8.68 1.16 -1.59
C LYS A 120 -10.16 1.24 -2.00
N LEU A 121 -10.65 2.46 -2.17
CA LEU A 121 -12.03 2.78 -2.55
C LEU A 121 -12.16 3.04 -4.05
N GLU A 122 -11.16 3.70 -4.62
CA GLU A 122 -11.05 4.09 -6.04
C GLU A 122 -9.60 3.92 -6.50
#